data_AF-A0A0F9BA44-F1
#
_entry.id   AF-A0A0F9BA44-F1
#
_cell.length_a   1.000
_cell.length_b   1.000
_cell.length_c   1.000
_cell.angle_alpha   90.00
_cell.angle_beta   90.00
_cell.angle_gamma   90.00
#
_symmetry.space_group_name_H-M   'P 1'
#
loop_
_entity.id
_entity.type
_entity.pdbx_description
1 polymer ?
#
loop_
_entity_poly.entity_id
_entity_poly.type
_entity_poly.pdbx_seq_one_letter_code
_entity_poly.pdbx_strand_id
1 'polypeptide(L)'
;AAKMRTLARSSIPIGVPSIPAPAVLRTAWTWPGMPLRPPLTPRNQGSRMTALTPVRSALWCRTGASLSGSYGGLSMSATIAERFWAKVDLAGPNGCWLWTAGKDSHGYGVFQVGSLTDGTRRSERAHRWAYEALVDPIPDGLQLDHLCRTPGCVNPDHLEAVTNKENQRRGLRGILYTHCKHGHEMTALNTYHRREGWRGCLVCRATANHRGYVKRKEARA
;
A
#
# COMPACT_ATOMS: atom_id res chain seq x y z
N ALA A 1 -49.64 -4.25 -55.32
CA ALA A 1 -48.20 -3.94 -55.17
C ALA A 1 -48.05 -2.50 -54.66
N ALA A 2 -48.01 -2.30 -53.33
CA ALA A 2 -47.93 -0.98 -52.72
C ALA A 2 -46.47 -0.67 -52.36
N LYS A 3 -45.90 0.37 -52.98
CA LYS A 3 -44.56 0.90 -52.69
C LYS A 3 -44.62 1.71 -51.40
N MET A 4 -44.05 1.18 -50.31
CA MET A 4 -43.81 1.94 -49.08
C MET A 4 -42.46 2.65 -49.12
N ARG A 5 -42.50 3.91 -48.72
CA ARG A 5 -41.42 4.91 -48.70
C ARG A 5 -40.38 4.59 -47.63
N THR A 6 -39.12 4.72 -47.99
CA THR A 6 -37.94 4.76 -47.10
C THR A 6 -38.03 5.95 -46.15
N LEU A 7 -38.00 5.68 -44.84
CA LEU A 7 -37.74 6.69 -43.80
C LEU A 7 -36.28 6.59 -43.36
N ALA A 8 -35.52 7.65 -43.62
CA ALA A 8 -34.19 7.87 -43.09
C ALA A 8 -34.26 8.14 -41.58
N ARG A 9 -33.54 7.36 -40.76
CA ARG A 9 -33.34 7.62 -39.34
C ARG A 9 -32.16 8.58 -39.15
N SER A 10 -32.49 9.81 -38.77
CA SER A 10 -31.58 10.80 -38.20
C SER A 10 -30.86 10.22 -36.97
N SER A 11 -29.53 10.32 -36.94
CA SER A 11 -28.68 9.86 -35.84
C SER A 11 -27.82 11.03 -35.35
N ILE A 12 -28.14 11.57 -34.17
CA ILE A 12 -27.29 12.48 -33.38
C ILE A 12 -27.65 12.22 -31.88
N PRO A 13 -26.79 12.46 -30.88
CA PRO A 13 -25.45 11.89 -30.58
C PRO A 13 -25.34 11.40 -29.11
N ILE A 14 -24.29 10.66 -28.73
CA ILE A 14 -23.75 10.72 -27.35
C ILE A 14 -22.23 10.64 -27.42
N GLY A 15 -21.59 11.79 -27.63
CA GLY A 15 -20.16 11.98 -27.38
C GLY A 15 -19.97 12.30 -25.90
N VAL A 16 -19.35 11.40 -25.14
CA VAL A 16 -18.94 11.68 -23.77
C VAL A 16 -17.66 12.51 -23.83
N PRO A 17 -17.62 13.75 -23.34
CA PRO A 17 -16.38 14.50 -23.25
C PRO A 17 -15.48 13.83 -22.20
N SER A 18 -14.29 13.43 -22.64
CA SER A 18 -13.22 12.97 -21.78
C SER A 18 -12.68 14.17 -20.99
N ILE A 19 -13.03 14.24 -19.71
CA ILE A 19 -12.47 15.20 -18.76
C ILE A 19 -11.02 14.75 -18.49
N PRO A 20 -9.98 15.55 -18.82
CA PRO A 20 -8.63 15.21 -18.40
C PRO A 20 -8.55 15.27 -16.87
N ALA A 21 -7.99 14.22 -16.27
CA ALA A 21 -7.73 14.17 -14.84
C ALA A 21 -6.88 15.40 -14.43
N PRO A 22 -7.18 16.07 -13.30
CA PRO A 22 -6.40 17.21 -12.88
C PRO A 22 -4.98 16.74 -12.56
N ALA A 23 -4.00 17.32 -13.27
CA ALA A 23 -2.60 17.24 -12.91
C ALA A 23 -2.43 17.97 -11.57
N VAL A 24 -2.55 17.25 -10.46
CA VAL A 24 -2.22 17.77 -9.14
C VAL A 24 -0.71 17.95 -9.12
N LEU A 25 -0.25 19.18 -9.31
CA LEU A 25 1.11 19.59 -8.97
C LEU A 25 1.30 19.31 -7.48
N ARG A 26 1.90 18.17 -7.13
CA ARG A 26 2.24 17.79 -5.76
C ARG A 26 3.36 18.72 -5.29
N THR A 27 2.98 19.85 -4.70
CA THR A 27 3.88 20.67 -3.89
C THR A 27 4.49 19.80 -2.79
N ALA A 28 5.81 19.90 -2.61
CA ALA A 28 6.52 19.18 -1.57
C ALA A 28 5.91 19.53 -0.20
N TRP A 29 5.39 18.53 0.51
CA TRP A 29 4.86 18.70 1.85
C TRP A 29 5.98 19.17 2.79
N THR A 30 5.89 20.38 3.34
CA THR A 30 6.79 20.89 4.37
C THR A 30 6.01 21.05 5.67
N TRP A 31 6.25 20.14 6.63
CA TRP A 31 5.66 20.19 7.96
C TRP A 31 6.74 20.45 9.03
N PRO A 32 6.43 21.19 10.11
CA PRO A 32 7.29 21.24 11.28
C PRO A 32 7.56 19.82 11.81
N GLY A 33 8.83 19.43 11.87
CA GLY A 33 9.27 18.11 12.34
C GLY A 33 9.34 17.01 11.26
N MET A 34 8.96 17.28 10.02
CA MET A 34 9.23 16.36 8.90
C MET A 34 10.72 16.49 8.48
N PRO A 35 11.50 15.41 8.43
CA PRO A 35 12.87 15.47 7.91
C PRO A 35 12.86 15.99 6.46
N LEU A 36 13.78 16.91 6.13
CA LEU A 36 13.98 17.36 4.76
C LEU A 36 14.24 16.14 3.86
N ARG A 37 13.49 16.03 2.75
CA ARG A 37 13.65 14.98 1.74
C ARG A 37 15.13 14.91 1.32
N PRO A 38 15.82 13.76 1.44
CA PRO A 38 17.08 13.60 0.72
C PRO A 38 16.77 13.66 -0.79
N PRO A 39 17.59 14.37 -1.58
CA PRO A 39 17.39 14.39 -3.03
C PRO A 39 17.43 12.97 -3.58
N LEU A 40 16.55 12.66 -4.53
CA LEU A 40 16.57 11.42 -5.28
C LEU A 40 17.93 11.32 -5.98
N THR A 41 18.87 10.56 -5.42
CA THR A 41 20.15 10.34 -6.08
C THR A 41 19.93 9.37 -7.26
N PRO A 42 20.38 9.72 -8.47
CA PRO A 42 20.36 8.78 -9.57
C PRO A 42 21.30 7.61 -9.25
N ARG A 43 20.74 6.42 -9.44
CA ARG A 43 21.34 5.09 -9.27
C ARG A 43 22.70 5.01 -9.99
N ASN A 44 23.82 4.97 -9.26
CA ASN A 44 25.10 4.58 -9.84
C ASN A 44 25.27 3.06 -9.75
N GLN A 45 25.55 2.42 -10.89
CA GLN A 45 25.74 0.99 -11.02
C GLN A 45 27.23 0.65 -10.82
N GLY A 46 27.49 -0.33 -9.95
CA GLY A 46 28.72 -1.14 -9.98
C GLY A 46 29.93 -0.62 -9.19
N SER A 47 30.26 -1.27 -8.07
CA SER A 47 31.32 -2.30 -8.05
C SER A 47 31.73 -2.70 -6.64
N ARG A 48 31.73 -4.03 -6.46
CA ARG A 48 32.63 -4.90 -5.70
C ARG A 48 32.77 -4.73 -4.18
N MET A 49 32.41 -5.84 -3.54
CA MET A 49 32.74 -6.27 -2.18
C MET A 49 34.25 -6.26 -1.93
N THR A 50 34.65 -5.83 -0.74
CA THR A 50 35.71 -6.47 0.03
C THR A 50 35.34 -6.39 1.50
N ALA A 51 35.21 -7.55 2.13
CA ALA A 51 34.96 -7.73 3.54
C ALA A 51 36.25 -7.55 4.33
N LEU A 52 36.19 -6.87 5.48
CA LEU A 52 37.00 -7.17 6.67
C LEU A 52 36.24 -6.73 7.93
N THR A 53 35.95 -7.71 8.80
CA THR A 53 35.71 -7.56 10.24
C THR A 53 37.05 -7.72 10.97
N PRO A 54 37.14 -7.77 12.33
CA PRO A 54 36.47 -7.00 13.40
C PRO A 54 37.49 -6.49 14.45
N VAL A 55 37.22 -5.40 15.21
CA VAL A 55 37.93 -5.18 16.50
C VAL A 55 37.05 -4.46 17.55
N ARG A 56 36.70 -5.25 18.58
CA ARG A 56 36.69 -5.02 20.05
C ARG A 56 36.34 -3.65 20.65
N SER A 57 35.37 -3.71 21.57
CA SER A 57 35.38 -3.21 22.96
C SER A 57 36.10 -1.89 23.30
N ALA A 58 35.32 -0.91 23.74
CA ALA A 58 35.71 0.11 24.73
C ALA A 58 34.48 0.42 25.59
N LEU A 59 34.39 -0.14 26.79
CA LEU A 59 34.71 0.53 28.06
C LEU A 59 33.87 1.78 28.30
N TRP A 60 32.87 1.60 29.15
CA TRP A 60 32.19 2.68 29.86
C TRP A 60 33.21 3.41 30.75
N CYS A 61 33.56 4.64 30.38
CA CYS A 61 34.18 5.58 31.31
C CYS A 61 33.14 6.60 31.77
N ARG A 62 32.80 6.46 33.05
CA ARG A 62 32.06 7.39 33.87
C ARG A 62 33.00 8.55 34.22
N THR A 63 32.76 9.74 33.67
CA THR A 63 33.25 10.99 34.27
C THR A 63 32.11 12.00 34.25
N GLY A 64 31.74 12.43 35.45
CA GLY A 64 30.75 13.46 35.68
C GLY A 64 31.24 14.80 35.14
N ALA A 65 30.35 15.49 34.44
CA ALA A 65 30.35 16.93 34.36
C ALA A 65 28.97 17.38 34.84
N SER A 66 28.94 17.92 36.06
CA SER A 66 27.82 18.70 36.57
C SER A 66 27.70 19.96 35.71
N LEU A 67 26.70 20.02 34.85
CA LEU A 67 26.19 21.27 34.32
C LEU A 67 24.85 21.54 34.99
N SER A 68 24.92 22.28 36.09
CA SER A 68 23.79 22.97 36.69
C SER A 68 23.34 24.09 35.75
N GLY A 69 22.63 23.71 34.69
CA GLY A 69 21.86 24.62 33.85
C GLY A 69 20.40 24.53 34.25
N SER A 70 19.89 25.52 34.99
CA SER A 70 18.45 25.66 35.26
C SER A 70 17.73 25.98 33.95
N TYR A 71 17.17 24.96 33.30
CA TYR A 71 16.09 25.17 32.35
C TYR A 71 14.78 25.26 33.13
N GLY A 72 14.46 26.47 33.58
CA GLY A 72 13.08 26.84 33.84
C GLY A 72 12.33 26.85 32.51
N GLY A 73 11.28 26.03 32.40
CA GLY A 73 10.43 26.01 31.21
C GLY A 73 9.75 24.66 31.03
N LEU A 74 8.44 24.62 31.32
CA LEU A 74 7.41 23.69 30.85
C LEU A 74 7.90 22.39 30.20
N SER A 75 7.53 21.25 30.78
CA SER A 75 7.62 19.92 30.17
C SER A 75 6.95 19.93 28.78
N MET A 76 7.75 20.15 27.73
CA MET A 76 7.30 20.11 26.33
C MET A 76 7.19 18.65 25.93
N SER A 77 6.05 18.02 26.22
CA SER A 77 5.74 16.71 25.62
C SER A 77 5.76 16.86 24.10
N ALA A 78 6.55 16.05 23.40
CA ALA A 78 6.64 16.07 21.94
C ALA A 78 5.23 16.07 21.30
N THR A 79 5.05 16.95 20.32
CA THR A 79 3.80 17.09 19.57
C THR A 79 3.40 15.75 18.93
N ILE A 80 2.11 15.59 18.60
CA ILE A 80 1.61 14.38 17.95
C ILE A 80 2.38 14.11 16.65
N ALA A 81 2.68 15.16 15.87
CA ALA A 81 3.43 15.05 14.62
C ALA A 81 4.89 14.59 14.85
N GLU A 82 5.61 15.16 15.81
CA GLU A 82 6.97 14.72 16.14
C GLU A 82 7.00 13.25 16.58
N ARG A 83 6.02 12.84 17.42
CA ARG A 83 5.89 11.43 17.81
C ARG A 83 5.59 10.52 16.62
N PHE A 84 4.88 10.99 15.62
CA PHE A 84 4.56 10.24 14.41
C PHE A 84 5.82 10.05 13.56
N TRP A 85 6.49 11.15 13.20
CA TRP A 85 7.67 11.13 12.33
C TRP A 85 8.86 10.38 12.92
N ALA A 86 9.00 10.35 14.25
CA ALA A 86 9.98 9.50 14.93
C ALA A 86 9.77 7.99 14.70
N LYS A 87 8.62 7.57 14.15
CA LYS A 87 8.24 6.17 13.89
C LYS A 87 8.12 5.84 12.40
N VAL A 88 8.63 6.71 11.53
CA VAL A 88 8.57 6.54 10.08
C VAL A 88 9.97 6.47 9.50
N ASP A 89 10.25 5.38 8.81
CA ASP A 89 11.43 5.26 7.95
C ASP A 89 11.08 5.78 6.55
N LEU A 90 11.62 6.94 6.19
CA LEU A 90 11.41 7.58 4.89
C LEU A 90 12.22 6.92 3.76
N ALA A 91 13.21 6.09 4.09
CA ALA A 91 14.12 5.45 3.13
C ALA A 91 13.65 4.05 2.72
N GLY A 92 12.36 3.74 2.91
CA GLY A 92 11.80 2.46 2.53
C GLY A 92 11.90 2.18 1.02
N PRO A 93 11.90 0.89 0.62
CA PRO A 93 12.02 0.50 -0.78
C PRO A 93 10.86 1.06 -1.62
N ASN A 94 11.13 1.30 -2.90
CA ASN A 94 10.15 1.81 -3.87
C ASN A 94 9.49 3.14 -3.46
N GLY A 95 10.13 3.95 -2.61
CA GLY A 95 9.57 5.22 -2.14
C GLY A 95 8.55 5.07 -1.01
N CYS A 96 8.44 3.90 -0.40
CA CYS A 96 7.57 3.69 0.75
C CYS A 96 8.10 4.41 1.99
N TRP A 97 7.20 5.02 2.75
CA TRP A 97 7.50 5.49 4.11
C TRP A 97 7.02 4.43 5.09
N LEU A 98 7.94 3.66 5.66
CA LEU A 98 7.58 2.48 6.45
C LEU A 98 7.35 2.83 7.91
N TRP A 99 6.21 2.39 8.44
CA TRP A 99 5.94 2.43 9.87
C TRP A 99 6.84 1.44 10.63
N THR A 100 7.59 1.94 11.61
CA THR A 100 8.56 1.14 12.39
C THR A 100 8.05 0.74 13.77
N ALA A 101 6.91 1.27 14.21
CA ALA A 101 6.28 0.92 15.49
C ALA A 101 5.19 -0.17 15.36
N GLY A 102 4.33 -0.28 16.37
CA GLY A 102 3.30 -1.32 16.48
C GLY A 102 2.43 -1.45 15.23
N LYS A 103 2.19 -2.69 14.81
CA LYS A 103 1.34 -3.09 13.68
C LYS A 103 0.28 -4.07 14.16
N ASP A 104 -0.83 -4.15 13.46
CA ASP A 104 -1.84 -5.19 13.70
C ASP A 104 -1.46 -6.53 13.06
N SER A 105 -2.31 -7.54 13.23
CA SER A 105 -2.15 -8.87 12.64
C SER A 105 -2.14 -8.89 11.10
N HIS A 106 -2.62 -7.82 10.45
CA HIS A 106 -2.63 -7.66 8.99
C HIS A 106 -1.47 -6.80 8.48
N GLY A 107 -0.55 -6.37 9.37
CA GLY A 107 0.63 -5.60 9.04
C GLY A 107 0.42 -4.09 8.93
N TYR A 108 -0.78 -3.57 9.21
CA TYR A 108 -1.05 -2.14 9.17
C TYR A 108 -0.51 -1.45 10.42
N GLY A 109 0.17 -0.32 10.23
CA GLY A 109 0.67 0.51 11.34
C GLY A 109 -0.46 1.05 12.22
N VAL A 110 -0.22 1.02 13.53
CA VAL A 110 -1.12 1.54 14.56
C VAL A 110 -0.41 2.67 15.29
N PHE A 111 -1.05 3.85 15.32
CA PHE A 111 -0.54 5.06 15.94
C PHE A 111 -1.41 5.49 17.12
N GLN A 112 -0.75 5.83 18.22
CA GLN A 112 -1.41 6.30 19.44
C GLN A 112 -1.42 7.82 19.44
N VAL A 113 -2.58 8.41 19.20
CA VAL A 113 -2.85 9.85 19.15
C VAL A 113 -3.33 10.32 20.51
N GLY A 114 -3.07 11.58 20.88
CA GLY A 114 -3.47 12.14 22.19
C GLY A 114 -2.49 11.82 23.33
N SER A 115 -2.91 12.11 24.56
CA SER A 115 -2.15 11.83 25.79
C SER A 115 -2.90 10.90 26.73
N LEU A 116 -2.15 10.13 27.52
CA LEU A 116 -2.71 9.31 28.60
C LEU A 116 -3.13 10.19 29.79
N THR A 117 -2.44 11.30 30.01
CA THR A 117 -2.63 12.18 31.18
C THR A 117 -3.89 13.03 31.11
N ASP A 118 -4.34 13.39 29.91
CA ASP A 118 -5.54 14.20 29.66
C ASP A 118 -6.74 13.35 29.21
N GLY A 119 -6.59 12.02 29.14
CA GLY A 119 -7.64 11.10 28.72
C GLY A 119 -7.98 11.15 27.22
N THR A 120 -7.22 11.87 26.39
CA THR A 120 -7.50 11.99 24.94
C THR A 120 -6.91 10.87 24.09
N ARG A 121 -6.21 9.91 24.72
CA ARG A 121 -5.51 8.83 24.02
C ARG A 121 -6.47 7.95 23.22
N ARG A 122 -6.17 7.80 21.92
CA ARG A 122 -6.89 6.91 21.01
C ARG A 122 -5.96 6.25 20.00
N SER A 123 -6.41 5.11 19.46
CA SER A 123 -5.66 4.31 18.50
C SER A 123 -6.17 4.58 17.09
N GLU A 124 -5.30 5.02 16.19
CA GLU A 124 -5.61 5.30 14.79
C GLU A 124 -4.69 4.51 13.84
N ARG A 125 -5.14 4.32 12.59
CA ARG A 125 -4.29 3.72 11.55
C ARG A 125 -3.23 4.73 11.12
N ALA A 126 -1.96 4.34 11.18
CA ALA A 126 -0.85 5.25 10.89
C ALA A 126 -0.92 5.85 9.48
N HIS A 127 -1.32 5.05 8.48
CA HIS A 127 -1.47 5.53 7.10
C HIS A 127 -2.66 6.49 6.91
N ARG A 128 -3.75 6.34 7.70
CA ARG A 128 -4.89 7.27 7.66
C ARG A 128 -4.50 8.60 8.29
N TRP A 129 -3.86 8.56 9.46
CA TRP A 129 -3.36 9.76 10.12
C TRP A 129 -2.41 10.54 9.21
N ALA A 130 -1.46 9.86 8.55
CA ALA A 130 -0.55 10.50 7.60
C ALA A 130 -1.28 11.11 6.40
N TYR A 131 -2.27 10.41 5.85
CA TYR A 131 -3.05 10.93 4.73
C TYR A 131 -3.87 12.16 5.10
N GLU A 132 -4.57 12.13 6.23
CA GLU A 132 -5.39 13.26 6.71
C GLU A 132 -4.52 14.46 7.13
N ALA A 133 -3.33 14.21 7.69
CA ALA A 133 -2.39 15.26 8.08
C ALA A 133 -1.70 15.93 6.88
N LEU A 134 -1.51 15.20 5.77
CA LEU A 134 -0.70 15.69 4.64
C LEU A 134 -1.53 16.01 3.40
N VAL A 135 -2.66 15.36 3.17
CA VAL A 135 -3.43 15.50 1.94
C VAL A 135 -4.71 16.25 2.25
N ASP A 136 -5.71 15.53 2.77
CA ASP A 136 -7.04 16.05 3.06
C ASP A 136 -7.81 15.02 3.92
N PRO A 137 -8.90 15.43 4.59
CA PRO A 137 -9.83 14.51 5.22
C PRO A 137 -10.29 13.42 4.24
N ILE A 138 -10.31 12.17 4.69
CA ILE A 138 -10.80 11.05 3.87
C ILE A 138 -12.32 11.22 3.71
N PRO A 139 -12.86 11.35 2.47
CA PRO A 139 -14.28 11.54 2.27
C PRO A 139 -15.12 10.37 2.83
N ASP A 140 -16.34 10.69 3.27
CA ASP A 140 -17.26 9.70 3.82
C ASP A 140 -17.53 8.56 2.84
N GLY A 141 -17.52 7.33 3.36
CA GLY A 141 -17.71 6.11 2.57
C GLY A 141 -16.49 5.65 1.77
N LEU A 142 -15.37 6.38 1.79
CA LEU A 142 -14.12 5.98 1.15
C LEU A 142 -13.13 5.34 2.13
N GLN A 143 -12.25 4.52 1.58
CA GLN A 143 -11.17 3.81 2.27
C GLN A 143 -9.87 4.01 1.50
N LEU A 144 -8.73 3.98 2.20
CA LEU A 144 -7.43 4.09 1.55
C LEU A 144 -6.97 2.72 1.05
N ASP A 145 -6.68 2.63 -0.26
CA ASP A 145 -6.04 1.48 -0.91
C ASP A 145 -4.53 1.73 -1.05
N HIS A 146 -3.72 0.76 -0.62
CA HIS A 146 -2.27 0.80 -0.81
C HIS A 146 -1.91 0.36 -2.23
N LEU A 147 -1.56 1.33 -3.08
CA LEU A 147 -1.07 1.08 -4.43
C LEU A 147 0.22 0.25 -4.42
N CYS A 148 1.06 0.48 -3.40
CA CYS A 148 2.33 -0.22 -3.18
C CYS A 148 2.19 -1.62 -2.54
N ARG A 149 0.97 -2.06 -2.21
CA ARG A 149 0.67 -3.36 -1.56
C ARG A 149 1.48 -3.64 -0.29
N THR A 150 1.93 -2.59 0.39
CA THR A 150 2.71 -2.66 1.63
C THR A 150 1.88 -2.07 2.77
N PRO A 151 1.20 -2.90 3.60
CA PRO A 151 0.26 -2.41 4.62
C PRO A 151 0.87 -1.44 5.64
N GLY A 152 2.17 -1.55 5.90
CA GLY A 152 2.92 -0.68 6.80
C GLY A 152 3.36 0.64 6.18
N CYS A 153 3.08 0.91 4.90
CA CYS A 153 3.43 2.17 4.24
C CYS A 153 2.48 3.29 4.66
N VAL A 154 3.03 4.46 5.00
CA VAL A 154 2.30 5.67 5.37
C VAL A 154 2.48 6.83 4.38
N ASN A 155 3.22 6.61 3.28
CA ASN A 155 3.39 7.61 2.24
C ASN A 155 2.05 7.91 1.53
N PRO A 156 1.53 9.16 1.59
CA PRO A 156 0.27 9.51 0.92
C PRO A 156 0.33 9.39 -0.61
N ASP A 157 1.50 9.48 -1.23
CA ASP A 157 1.67 9.26 -2.67
C ASP A 157 1.36 7.80 -3.06
N HIS A 158 1.40 6.87 -2.10
CA HIS A 158 1.09 5.45 -2.29
C HIS A 158 -0.32 5.05 -1.85
N LEU A 159 -1.17 6.03 -1.50
CA LEU A 159 -2.52 5.83 -1.00
C LEU A 159 -3.54 6.46 -1.96
N GLU A 160 -4.63 5.76 -2.22
CA GLU A 160 -5.76 6.26 -3.00
C GLU A 160 -7.06 6.07 -2.21
N ALA A 161 -7.85 7.13 -2.07
CA ALA A 161 -9.18 7.04 -1.48
C ALA A 161 -10.15 6.42 -2.50
N VAL A 162 -10.59 5.19 -2.21
CA VAL A 162 -11.46 4.40 -3.09
C VAL A 162 -12.70 3.92 -2.35
N THR A 163 -13.72 3.54 -3.10
CA THR A 163 -14.90 2.89 -2.50
C THR A 163 -14.53 1.51 -1.97
N ASN A 164 -15.27 1.01 -0.97
CA ASN A 164 -15.11 -0.35 -0.46
C ASN A 164 -15.23 -1.41 -1.59
N LYS A 165 -16.16 -1.22 -2.53
CA LYS A 165 -16.33 -2.10 -3.70
C LYS A 165 -15.07 -2.16 -4.55
N GLU A 166 -14.45 -1.01 -4.82
CA GLU A 166 -13.23 -0.95 -5.61
C GLU A 166 -12.03 -1.56 -4.87
N ASN A 167 -11.89 -1.29 -3.57
CA ASN A 167 -10.87 -1.91 -2.73
C ASN A 167 -10.98 -3.45 -2.75
N GLN A 168 -12.20 -3.99 -2.60
CA GLN A 168 -12.45 -5.44 -2.69
C GLN A 168 -12.14 -6.01 -4.08
N ARG A 169 -12.48 -5.28 -5.15
CA ARG A 169 -12.19 -5.67 -6.53
C ARG A 169 -10.69 -5.77 -6.80
N ARG A 170 -9.91 -4.82 -6.28
CA ARG A 170 -8.44 -4.78 -6.41
C ARG A 170 -7.74 -5.77 -5.47
N GLY A 171 -8.38 -6.12 -4.36
CA GLY A 171 -7.86 -7.09 -3.41
C GLY A 171 -7.76 -8.51 -3.97
N LEU A 172 -7.07 -9.38 -3.23
CA LEU A 172 -6.83 -10.78 -3.62
C LEU A 172 -8.12 -11.52 -3.99
N ARG A 173 -9.23 -11.26 -3.30
CA ARG A 173 -10.54 -11.87 -3.60
C ARG A 173 -11.06 -11.49 -4.99
N GLY A 174 -10.94 -10.22 -5.39
CA GLY A 174 -11.33 -9.77 -6.73
C GLY A 174 -10.40 -10.29 -7.83
N ILE A 175 -9.10 -10.39 -7.54
CA ILE A 175 -8.14 -11.05 -8.45
C ILE A 175 -8.49 -12.52 -8.62
N LEU A 176 -8.76 -13.26 -7.54
CA LEU A 176 -9.18 -14.66 -7.59
C LEU A 176 -10.58 -14.86 -8.22
N TYR A 177 -11.34 -13.77 -8.39
CA TYR A 177 -12.57 -13.76 -9.16
C TYR A 177 -12.32 -13.63 -10.68
N THR A 178 -11.34 -12.84 -11.10
CA THR A 178 -11.02 -12.66 -12.53
C THR A 178 -10.01 -13.68 -13.04
N HIS A 179 -9.16 -14.19 -12.16
CA HIS A 179 -8.09 -15.14 -12.45
C HIS A 179 -8.09 -16.28 -11.44
N CYS A 180 -7.58 -17.44 -11.80
CA CYS A 180 -7.40 -18.53 -10.84
C CYS A 180 -6.16 -18.26 -9.96
N LYS A 181 -5.95 -19.09 -8.93
CA LYS A 181 -4.76 -19.02 -8.04
C LYS A 181 -3.39 -19.12 -8.73
N HIS A 182 -3.36 -19.49 -10.01
CA HIS A 182 -2.14 -19.57 -10.83
C HIS A 182 -2.10 -18.48 -11.92
N GLY A 183 -3.01 -17.50 -11.87
CA GLY A 183 -3.02 -16.37 -12.80
C GLY A 183 -3.71 -16.63 -14.14
N HIS A 184 -4.41 -17.75 -14.34
CA HIS A 184 -5.17 -17.96 -15.58
C HIS A 184 -6.51 -17.23 -15.53
N GLU A 185 -6.85 -16.46 -16.56
CA GLU A 185 -8.12 -15.73 -16.64
C GLU A 185 -9.33 -16.68 -16.59
N MET A 186 -10.30 -16.35 -15.75
CA MET A 186 -11.52 -17.13 -15.51
C MET A 186 -12.63 -16.70 -16.48
N THR A 187 -12.46 -17.05 -17.76
CA THR A 187 -13.48 -16.87 -18.81
C THR A 187 -14.47 -18.03 -18.84
N ALA A 188 -15.59 -17.90 -19.56
CA ALA A 188 -16.52 -19.00 -19.77
C ALA A 188 -15.86 -20.24 -20.41
N LEU A 189 -14.83 -20.02 -21.25
CA LEU A 189 -14.07 -21.09 -21.92
C LEU A 189 -13.01 -21.73 -21.03
N ASN A 190 -12.55 -21.05 -19.98
CA ASN A 190 -11.51 -21.53 -19.07
C ASN A 190 -12.06 -21.86 -17.66
N THR A 191 -13.38 -21.86 -17.50
CA THR A 191 -14.05 -22.11 -16.22
C THR A 191 -14.96 -23.32 -16.32
N TYR A 192 -14.88 -24.23 -15.35
CA TYR A 192 -15.87 -25.29 -15.15
C TYR A 192 -16.56 -25.12 -13.80
N HIS A 193 -17.83 -25.53 -13.71
CA HIS A 193 -18.61 -25.48 -12.47
C HIS A 193 -18.80 -26.88 -11.88
N ARG A 194 -18.66 -27.02 -10.56
CA ARG A 194 -18.97 -28.26 -9.82
C ARG A 194 -20.37 -28.19 -9.22
N ARG A 195 -20.89 -29.36 -8.80
CA ARG A 195 -22.21 -29.50 -8.15
C ARG A 195 -22.34 -28.69 -6.85
N GLU A 196 -21.23 -28.41 -6.18
CA GLU A 196 -21.18 -27.64 -4.92
C GLU A 196 -21.13 -26.11 -5.14
N GLY A 197 -21.40 -25.61 -6.35
CA GLY A 197 -21.37 -24.18 -6.67
C GLY A 197 -19.97 -23.58 -6.83
N TRP A 198 -18.92 -24.35 -6.53
CA TRP A 198 -17.54 -23.94 -6.79
C TRP A 198 -17.20 -24.00 -8.27
N ARG A 199 -16.38 -23.05 -8.71
CA ARG A 199 -15.81 -23.04 -10.05
C ARG A 199 -14.32 -23.39 -10.01
N GLY A 200 -13.81 -23.99 -11.08
CA GLY A 200 -12.39 -24.30 -11.24
C GLY A 200 -11.87 -23.90 -12.61
N CYS A 201 -10.54 -23.79 -12.73
CA CYS A 201 -9.87 -23.42 -13.95
C CYS A 201 -9.56 -24.66 -14.81
N LEU A 202 -9.99 -24.63 -16.07
CA LEU A 202 -9.80 -25.74 -17.02
C LEU A 202 -8.32 -25.96 -17.34
N VAL A 203 -7.52 -24.90 -17.52
CA VAL A 203 -6.06 -25.02 -17.69
C VAL A 203 -5.42 -25.70 -16.47
N CYS A 204 -5.81 -25.33 -15.24
CA CYS A 204 -5.29 -25.98 -14.04
C CYS A 204 -5.63 -27.47 -13.98
N ARG A 205 -6.85 -27.84 -14.40
CA ARG A 205 -7.30 -29.24 -14.48
C ARG A 205 -6.48 -30.02 -15.51
N ALA A 206 -6.24 -29.45 -16.68
CA ALA A 206 -5.41 -30.06 -17.71
C ALA A 206 -3.98 -30.31 -17.21
N THR A 207 -3.35 -29.32 -16.57
CA THR A 207 -2.01 -29.45 -16.00
C THR A 207 -1.94 -30.54 -14.93
N ALA A 208 -2.94 -30.61 -14.03
CA ALA A 208 -3.00 -31.64 -13.00
C ALA A 208 -3.17 -33.05 -13.60
N ASN A 209 -4.03 -33.19 -14.61
CA ASN A 209 -4.22 -34.46 -15.32
C ASN A 209 -2.95 -34.93 -16.03
N HIS A 210 -2.25 -34.01 -16.71
CA HIS A 210 -0.99 -34.32 -17.39
C HIS A 210 0.07 -34.81 -16.40
N ARG A 211 0.24 -34.12 -15.26
CA ARG A 211 1.14 -34.55 -14.18
C ARG A 211 0.79 -35.95 -13.67
N GLY A 212 -0.50 -36.25 -13.49
CA GLY A 212 -0.96 -37.57 -13.07
C GLY A 212 -0.70 -38.66 -14.11
N TYR A 213 -0.85 -38.34 -15.40
CA TYR A 213 -0.53 -39.24 -16.50
C TYR A 213 0.97 -39.59 -16.53
N VAL A 214 1.84 -38.59 -16.47
CA VAL A 214 3.30 -38.78 -16.46
C VAL A 214 3.72 -39.71 -15.31
N LYS A 215 3.26 -39.44 -14.08
CA LYS A 215 3.55 -40.30 -12.92
C LYS A 215 3.12 -41.76 -13.11
N ARG A 216 1.94 -42.01 -13.68
CA ARG A 216 1.46 -43.38 -13.93
C ARG A 216 2.22 -44.06 -15.05
N LYS A 217 2.72 -43.30 -16.04
CA LYS A 217 3.55 -43.82 -17.12
C LYS A 217 4.93 -44.23 -16.58
N GLU A 218 5.54 -43.38 -15.76
CA GLU A 218 6.82 -43.64 -15.09
C GLU A 218 6.73 -44.86 -14.17
N ALA A 219 5.65 -45.02 -13.40
CA ALA A 219 5.46 -46.17 -12.51
C ALA A 219 5.24 -47.52 -13.25
N ARG A 220 5.04 -47.50 -14.57
CA ARG A 220 4.86 -48.69 -15.42
C ARG A 220 6.12 -49.04 -16.23
N ALA A 221 7.10 -48.14 -16.26
CA ALA A 221 8.37 -48.31 -16.95
C ALA A 221 9.40 -48.93 -16.00
#